data_AF-A0A353E505-F1
#
_entry.id   AF-A0A353E505-F1
#
_cell.length_a   1.000
_cell.length_b   1.000
_cell.length_c   1.000
_cell.angle_alpha   90.00
_cell.angle_beta   90.00
_cell.angle_gamma   90.00
#
_symmetry.space_group_name_H-M   'P 1'
#
loop_
_entity.id
_entity.type
_entity.pdbx_description
1 polymer ?
#
loop_
_entity_poly.entity_id
_entity_poly.type
_entity_poly.pdbx_seq_one_letter_code
_entity_poly.pdbx_strand_id
1 'polypeptide(L)'
;MVNHIEAPFVFGVRVEGDAFTVRREETERLKANFTYGVNTILISPRRMGKTSLVDQVCSLVESEDIKIARIDAFGCRSENDFVNAFATAVVRATSNKWEEWMENAKAFLSRFVPKISFGQDPLNDFSLSLEYNASNNTTEEVLRLPETIA
;
A
#
# COMPACT_ATOMS: atom_id res chain seq x y z
N MET A 1 9.87 21.53 35.02
CA MET A 1 9.84 20.56 33.91
C MET A 1 8.90 19.45 34.32
N VAL A 2 7.74 19.35 33.66
CA VAL A 2 6.80 18.24 33.90
C VAL A 2 7.39 17.03 33.19
N ASN A 3 7.80 16.01 33.95
CA ASN A 3 8.11 14.72 33.37
C ASN A 3 6.79 14.14 32.86
N HIS A 4 6.60 14.13 31.54
CA HIS A 4 5.55 13.33 30.93
C HIS A 4 5.88 11.87 31.22
N ILE A 5 5.16 11.26 32.15
CA ILE A 5 5.16 9.82 32.33
C ILE A 5 4.44 9.26 31.11
N GLU A 6 5.21 8.85 30.10
CA GLU A 6 4.66 8.07 29.01
C GLU A 6 4.17 6.73 29.55
N ALA A 7 3.00 6.30 29.09
CA ALA A 7 2.45 5.02 29.49
C ALA A 7 3.42 3.91 29.03
N PRO A 8 3.89 3.03 29.94
CA PRO A 8 4.90 2.02 29.60
C PRO A 8 4.38 0.98 28.60
N PHE A 9 3.05 0.91 28.39
CA PHE A 9 2.42 0.02 27.43
C PHE A 9 1.33 0.75 26.65
N VAL A 10 1.35 0.60 25.34
CA VAL A 10 0.37 1.16 24.40
C VAL A 10 -0.57 0.05 23.94
N PHE A 11 -1.88 0.26 24.10
CA PHE A 11 -2.89 -0.74 23.75
C PHE A 11 -3.95 -0.17 22.81
N GLY A 12 -4.53 -1.04 21.98
CA GLY A 12 -5.71 -0.72 21.16
C GLY A 12 -5.43 0.10 19.90
N VAL A 13 -4.18 0.50 19.66
CA VAL A 13 -3.72 1.23 18.47
C VAL A 13 -2.57 0.49 17.78
N ARG A 14 -2.22 0.93 16.57
CA ARG A 14 -0.97 0.50 15.91
C ARG A 14 0.21 1.00 16.73
N VAL A 15 1.26 0.18 16.83
CA VAL A 15 2.46 0.46 17.62
C VAL A 15 3.70 0.25 16.76
N GLU A 16 4.72 1.06 16.99
CA GLU A 16 6.00 1.09 16.27
C GLU A 16 7.14 1.34 17.28
N GLY A 17 8.39 1.18 16.86
CA GLY A 17 9.58 1.48 17.68
C GLY A 17 9.62 0.69 18.99
N ASP A 18 9.95 1.36 20.09
CA ASP A 18 10.12 0.74 21.41
C ASP A 18 8.84 0.09 21.95
N ALA A 19 7.66 0.50 21.45
CA ALA A 19 6.38 -0.11 21.82
C ALA A 19 6.11 -1.43 21.07
N PHE A 20 6.83 -1.71 19.98
CA PHE A 20 6.76 -2.98 19.26
C PHE A 20 7.75 -3.98 19.86
N THR A 21 7.25 -4.89 20.71
CA THR A 21 8.08 -5.82 21.47
C THR A 21 7.76 -7.29 21.16
N VAL A 22 8.75 -8.17 21.36
CA VAL A 22 8.62 -9.64 21.36
C VAL A 22 7.99 -10.23 20.08
N ARG A 23 8.60 -9.98 18.90
CA ARG A 23 8.20 -10.58 17.59
C ARG A 23 9.35 -10.84 16.62
N ARG A 24 10.53 -11.17 17.13
CA ARG A 24 11.75 -11.28 16.30
C ARG A 24 11.61 -12.37 15.24
N GLU A 25 11.13 -13.55 15.62
CA GLU A 25 10.99 -14.68 14.69
C GLU A 25 9.94 -14.40 13.61
N GLU A 26 8.78 -13.84 13.99
CA GLU A 26 7.75 -13.49 13.01
C GLU A 26 8.20 -12.36 12.07
N THR A 27 8.97 -11.40 12.59
CA THR A 27 9.54 -10.30 11.79
C THR A 27 10.53 -10.86 10.77
N GLU A 28 11.49 -11.70 11.18
CA GLU A 28 12.47 -12.29 10.26
C GLU A 28 11.81 -13.19 9.21
N ARG A 29 10.82 -13.98 9.61
CA ARG A 29 10.08 -14.84 8.67
C ARG A 29 9.29 -14.02 7.66
N LEU A 30 8.56 -12.99 8.10
CA LEU A 30 7.76 -12.17 7.20
C LEU A 30 8.65 -11.31 6.29
N LYS A 31 9.77 -10.81 6.81
CA LYS A 31 10.82 -10.14 6.04
C LYS A 31 11.35 -11.03 4.92
N ALA A 32 11.73 -12.27 5.23
CA ALA A 32 12.18 -13.22 4.22
C ALA A 32 11.09 -13.47 3.16
N ASN A 33 9.83 -13.60 3.57
CA ASN A 33 8.73 -13.77 2.63
C ASN A 33 8.58 -12.58 1.67
N PHE A 34 8.75 -11.35 2.16
CA PHE A 34 8.71 -10.14 1.31
C PHE A 34 9.87 -10.16 0.32
N THR A 35 11.10 -10.44 0.79
CA THR A 35 12.30 -10.47 -0.06
C THR A 35 12.23 -11.53 -1.17
N TYR A 36 11.59 -12.67 -0.92
CA TYR A 36 11.53 -13.79 -1.87
C TYR A 36 10.18 -13.92 -2.60
N GLY A 37 9.31 -12.91 -2.53
CA GLY A 37 8.02 -12.91 -3.25
C GLY A 37 7.05 -14.01 -2.80
N VAL A 38 7.10 -14.41 -1.52
CA VAL A 38 6.25 -15.47 -0.98
C VAL A 38 4.89 -14.91 -0.59
N ASN A 39 3.85 -15.35 -1.29
CA ASN A 39 2.45 -15.04 -0.95
C ASN A 39 2.12 -15.49 0.48
N THR A 40 1.80 -14.52 1.35
CA THR A 40 1.66 -14.75 2.79
C THR A 40 0.30 -14.30 3.30
N ILE A 41 -0.41 -15.20 3.99
CA ILE A 41 -1.66 -14.88 4.70
C ILE A 41 -1.36 -14.89 6.21
N LEU A 42 -1.62 -13.77 6.88
CA LEU A 42 -1.41 -13.63 8.33
C LEU A 42 -2.75 -13.67 9.09
N ILE A 43 -2.97 -14.72 9.90
CA ILE A 43 -4.22 -14.96 10.61
C ILE A 43 -3.99 -15.00 12.13
N SER A 44 -4.80 -14.24 12.87
CA SER A 44 -4.86 -14.27 14.33
C SER A 44 -6.11 -13.50 14.82
N PRO A 45 -6.51 -13.61 16.10
CA PRO A 45 -7.61 -12.82 16.67
C PRO A 45 -7.48 -11.29 16.49
N ARG A 46 -8.58 -10.55 16.70
CA ARG A 46 -8.59 -9.07 16.62
C ARG A 46 -7.65 -8.48 17.69
N ARG A 47 -6.97 -7.38 17.36
CA ARG A 47 -6.03 -6.65 18.25
C ARG A 47 -4.75 -7.42 18.63
N MET A 48 -4.41 -8.48 17.93
CA MET A 48 -3.14 -9.20 18.08
C MET A 48 -1.97 -8.57 17.30
N GLY A 49 -2.01 -7.27 17.00
CA GLY A 49 -0.87 -6.55 16.39
C GLY A 49 -0.40 -7.01 15.00
N LYS A 50 -1.26 -7.66 14.19
CA LYS A 50 -0.92 -8.08 12.82
C LYS A 50 -0.47 -6.90 11.96
N THR A 51 -1.27 -5.84 11.96
CA THR A 51 -1.00 -4.63 11.19
C THR A 51 0.33 -4.00 11.63
N SER A 52 0.57 -3.86 12.93
CA SER A 52 1.85 -3.37 13.46
C SER A 52 3.05 -4.23 13.03
N LEU A 53 2.91 -5.56 13.01
CA LEU A 53 3.97 -6.45 12.51
C LEU A 53 4.26 -6.23 11.02
N VAL A 54 3.22 -6.10 10.20
CA VAL A 54 3.38 -5.82 8.76
C VAL A 54 4.05 -4.47 8.57
N ASP A 55 3.58 -3.41 9.24
CA ASP A 55 4.15 -2.07 9.12
C ASP A 55 5.63 -2.03 9.58
N GLN A 56 5.97 -2.75 10.66
CA GLN A 56 7.35 -2.91 11.11
C GLN A 56 8.22 -3.64 10.08
N VAL A 57 7.71 -4.68 9.42
CA VAL A 57 8.48 -5.39 8.39
C VAL A 57 8.63 -4.52 7.15
N CYS A 58 7.58 -3.79 6.75
CA CYS A 58 7.63 -2.84 5.65
C CYS A 58 8.75 -1.82 5.84
N SER A 59 8.85 -1.20 7.02
CA SER A 59 9.91 -0.21 7.30
C SER A 59 11.33 -0.79 7.30
N LEU A 60 11.48 -2.11 7.41
CA LEU A 60 12.77 -2.81 7.38
C LEU A 60 13.18 -3.30 6.00
N VAL A 61 12.25 -3.40 5.03
CA VAL A 61 12.51 -3.96 3.69
C VAL A 61 12.35 -2.94 2.57
N GLU A 62 11.63 -1.85 2.82
CA GLU A 62 11.47 -0.77 1.85
C GLU A 62 12.83 -0.26 1.37
N SER A 63 13.01 -0.26 0.05
CA SER A 63 14.28 0.05 -0.60
C SER A 63 14.07 0.51 -2.04
N GLU A 64 15.15 0.70 -2.80
CA GLU A 64 15.06 0.93 -4.25
C GLU A 64 14.53 -0.32 -4.96
N ASP A 65 14.91 -1.53 -4.51
CA ASP A 65 14.55 -2.81 -5.11
C ASP A 65 13.18 -3.33 -4.66
N ILE A 66 12.69 -2.91 -3.49
CA ILE A 66 11.40 -3.36 -2.93
C ILE A 66 10.50 -2.15 -2.67
N LYS A 67 9.45 -2.02 -3.48
CA LYS A 67 8.38 -1.02 -3.33
C LYS A 67 7.16 -1.60 -2.63
N ILE A 68 6.54 -0.80 -1.75
CA ILE A 68 5.43 -1.25 -0.90
C ILE A 68 4.15 -0.52 -1.28
N ALA A 69 3.28 -1.20 -2.01
CA ALA A 69 1.92 -0.73 -2.30
C ALA A 69 0.95 -1.22 -1.22
N ARG A 70 0.44 -0.32 -0.37
CA ARG A 70 -0.51 -0.68 0.70
C ARG A 70 -1.96 -0.38 0.30
N ILE A 71 -2.82 -1.39 0.42
CA ILE A 71 -4.24 -1.31 0.12
C ILE A 71 -5.04 -1.72 1.36
N ASP A 72 -6.06 -0.94 1.72
CA ASP A 72 -7.08 -1.34 2.67
C ASP A 72 -8.37 -1.72 1.93
N ALA A 73 -8.66 -3.02 1.88
CA ALA A 73 -9.83 -3.54 1.19
C ALA A 73 -11.10 -3.53 2.05
N PHE A 74 -11.05 -3.12 3.33
CA PHE A 74 -12.21 -3.17 4.23
C PHE A 74 -13.38 -2.31 3.75
N GLY A 75 -13.08 -1.20 3.07
CA GLY A 75 -14.07 -0.26 2.52
C GLY A 75 -14.57 -0.60 1.11
N CYS A 76 -13.95 -1.55 0.40
CA CYS A 76 -14.31 -1.87 -0.98
C CYS A 76 -15.64 -2.63 -1.01
N ARG A 77 -16.65 -2.10 -1.70
CA ARG A 77 -18.00 -2.67 -1.80
C ARG A 77 -18.31 -3.27 -3.17
N SER A 78 -17.41 -3.04 -4.14
CA SER A 78 -17.50 -3.57 -5.49
C SER A 78 -16.10 -3.94 -6.01
N GLU A 79 -16.06 -4.73 -7.08
CA GLU A 79 -14.83 -5.01 -7.82
C GLU A 79 -14.15 -3.71 -8.28
N ASN A 80 -14.94 -2.74 -8.75
CA ASN A 80 -14.44 -1.43 -9.16
C ASN A 80 -13.77 -0.66 -8.02
N ASP A 81 -14.32 -0.71 -6.80
CA ASP A 81 -13.68 -0.06 -5.64
C ASP A 81 -12.31 -0.66 -5.36
N PHE A 82 -12.19 -1.99 -5.49
CA PHE A 82 -10.94 -2.70 -5.31
C PHE A 82 -9.93 -2.36 -6.42
N VAL A 83 -10.34 -2.40 -7.68
CA VAL A 83 -9.49 -2.08 -8.84
C VAL A 83 -8.95 -0.65 -8.73
N ASN A 84 -9.80 0.32 -8.38
CA ASN A 84 -9.39 1.70 -8.16
C ASN A 84 -8.40 1.84 -6.99
N ALA A 85 -8.69 1.20 -5.86
CA ALA A 85 -7.81 1.23 -4.69
C ALA A 85 -6.44 0.58 -5.00
N PHE A 86 -6.44 -0.52 -5.73
CA PHE A 86 -5.25 -1.24 -6.16
C PHE A 86 -4.38 -0.39 -7.09
N ALA A 87 -4.96 0.11 -8.19
CA ALA A 87 -4.25 0.96 -9.13
C ALA A 87 -3.65 2.19 -8.43
N THR A 88 -4.43 2.84 -7.55
CA THR A 88 -3.98 4.01 -6.80
C THR A 88 -2.78 3.67 -5.90
N ALA A 89 -2.82 2.55 -5.17
CA ALA A 89 -1.75 2.15 -4.28
C ALA A 89 -0.46 1.77 -5.03
N VAL A 90 -0.59 1.02 -6.12
CA VAL A 90 0.53 0.59 -6.96
C VAL A 90 1.21 1.78 -7.63
N VAL A 91 0.42 2.72 -8.18
CA VAL A 91 0.94 3.95 -8.79
C VAL A 91 1.64 4.83 -7.75
N ARG A 92 1.07 4.98 -6.54
CA ARG A 92 1.71 5.75 -5.47
C ARG A 92 3.04 5.16 -5.02
N ALA A 93 3.14 3.84 -4.95
CA ALA A 93 4.34 3.16 -4.46
C ALA A 93 5.53 3.17 -5.45
N THR A 94 5.26 3.39 -6.74
CA THR A 94 6.24 3.28 -7.82
C THR A 94 6.66 4.62 -8.42
N SER A 95 5.90 5.70 -8.16
CA SER A 95 6.17 7.02 -8.73
C SER A 95 7.27 7.77 -7.99
N ASN A 96 8.39 8.03 -8.68
CA ASN A 96 9.45 8.95 -8.22
C ASN A 96 9.32 10.36 -8.85
N LYS A 97 8.56 10.50 -9.95
CA LYS A 97 8.33 11.76 -10.68
C LYS A 97 6.96 11.76 -11.37
N TRP A 98 6.24 12.87 -11.20
CA TRP A 98 4.89 13.06 -11.73
C TRP A 98 4.81 13.08 -13.27
N GLU A 99 5.86 13.49 -13.99
CA GLU A 99 5.81 13.55 -15.47
C GLU A 99 5.83 12.16 -16.14
N GLU A 100 6.66 11.23 -15.67
CA GLU A 100 6.74 9.85 -16.21
C GLU A 100 5.41 9.10 -16.02
N TRP A 101 4.69 9.43 -14.95
CA TRP A 101 3.35 8.90 -14.68
C TRP A 101 2.35 9.25 -15.79
N MET A 102 2.32 10.49 -16.32
CA MET A 102 1.27 10.88 -17.27
C MET A 102 1.46 10.19 -18.63
N GLU A 103 2.70 9.93 -19.04
CA GLU A 103 2.98 9.20 -20.27
C GLU A 103 2.67 7.71 -20.12
N ASN A 104 3.13 7.08 -19.03
CA ASN A 104 2.88 5.66 -18.78
C ASN A 104 1.39 5.38 -18.52
N ALA A 105 0.74 6.19 -17.68
CA ALA A 105 -0.70 6.09 -17.44
C ALA A 105 -1.50 6.30 -18.72
N LYS A 106 -1.16 7.26 -19.60
CA LYS A 106 -1.86 7.40 -20.88
C LYS A 106 -1.69 6.19 -21.79
N ALA A 107 -0.52 5.55 -21.80
CA ALA A 107 -0.27 4.38 -22.62
C ALA A 107 -1.06 3.15 -22.10
N PHE A 108 -1.00 2.88 -20.79
CA PHE A 108 -1.57 1.69 -20.17
C PHE A 108 -3.04 1.83 -19.78
N LEU A 109 -3.45 3.05 -19.42
CA LEU A 109 -4.81 3.39 -19.08
C LEU A 109 -5.56 4.08 -20.23
N SER A 110 -5.11 3.99 -21.48
CA SER A 110 -5.78 4.61 -22.64
C SER A 110 -7.26 4.22 -22.80
N ARG A 111 -7.70 3.11 -22.20
CA ARG A 111 -9.11 2.67 -22.13
C ARG A 111 -9.87 3.18 -20.92
N PHE A 112 -9.17 3.64 -19.89
CA PHE A 112 -9.73 4.33 -18.75
C PHE A 112 -9.63 5.83 -18.99
N VAL A 113 -10.55 6.61 -18.45
CA VAL A 113 -10.30 8.06 -18.32
C VAL A 113 -9.79 8.25 -16.90
N PRO A 114 -8.46 8.23 -16.66
CA PRO A 114 -7.94 8.58 -15.35
C PRO A 114 -8.31 10.03 -15.09
N LYS A 115 -9.20 10.24 -14.13
CA LYS A 115 -9.55 11.53 -13.59
C LYS A 115 -8.78 11.71 -12.29
N ILE A 116 -7.76 12.54 -12.38
CA ILE A 116 -6.92 12.90 -11.25
C ILE A 116 -7.50 14.17 -10.66
N SER A 117 -7.77 14.15 -9.36
CA SER A 117 -8.06 15.37 -8.61
C SER A 117 -6.89 15.67 -7.69
N PHE A 118 -6.45 16.92 -7.68
CA PHE A 118 -5.37 17.38 -6.82
C PHE A 118 -5.96 18.21 -5.67
N GLY A 119 -5.50 17.93 -4.46
CA GLY A 119 -5.61 18.80 -3.30
C GLY A 119 -4.57 19.92 -3.34
N GLN A 120 -4.32 20.54 -2.19
CA GLN A 120 -3.46 21.72 -2.11
C GLN A 120 -1.96 21.40 -2.29
N ASP A 121 -1.56 20.15 -2.04
CA ASP A 121 -0.20 19.64 -2.28
C ASP A 121 -0.24 18.49 -3.30
N PRO A 122 0.20 18.71 -4.56
CA PRO A 122 0.18 17.69 -5.61
C PRO A 122 1.06 16.47 -5.31
N LEU A 123 2.07 16.58 -4.44
CA LEU A 123 2.96 15.47 -4.09
C LEU A 123 2.33 14.53 -3.06
N ASN A 124 1.48 15.06 -2.19
CA ASN A 124 0.91 14.31 -1.06
C ASN A 124 -0.60 14.05 -1.17
N ASP A 125 -1.35 14.95 -1.81
CA ASP A 125 -2.83 14.96 -1.83
C ASP A 125 -3.38 14.84 -3.26
N PHE A 126 -3.06 13.77 -3.98
CA PHE A 126 -3.75 13.46 -5.24
C PHE A 126 -4.69 12.26 -5.08
N SER A 127 -5.86 12.31 -5.71
CA SER A 127 -6.74 11.17 -5.87
C SER A 127 -6.80 10.75 -7.33
N LEU A 128 -6.65 9.45 -7.59
CA LEU A 128 -6.82 8.86 -8.91
C LEU A 128 -8.19 8.18 -8.92
N SER A 129 -9.06 8.61 -9.83
CA SER A 129 -10.31 7.92 -10.14
C SER A 129 -10.24 7.42 -11.57
N LEU A 130 -10.42 6.12 -11.78
CA LEU A 130 -10.49 5.57 -13.13
C LEU A 130 -11.95 5.54 -13.55
N GLU A 131 -12.35 6.42 -14.47
CA GLU A 131 -13.68 6.31 -15.09
C GLU A 131 -13.65 5.14 -16.09
N TYR A 132 -14.50 4.15 -15.82
CA TYR A 132 -14.57 2.87 -16.51
C TYR A 132 -15.28 3.00 -17.87
N ASN A 133 -14.59 2.66 -18.97
CA ASN A 133 -15.27 2.27 -20.19
C ASN A 133 -15.55 0.76 -20.13
N ALA A 134 -16.80 0.37 -20.32
CA ALA A 134 -17.30 -1.00 -20.15
C ALA A 134 -16.74 -2.03 -21.13
N SER A 135 -15.46 -2.37 -20.97
CA SER A 135 -14.79 -3.46 -21.68
C SER A 135 -14.28 -4.50 -20.69
N ASN A 136 -14.59 -5.78 -20.92
CA ASN A 136 -14.37 -6.88 -19.97
C ASN A 136 -12.89 -7.21 -19.67
N ASN A 137 -11.91 -6.56 -20.33
CA ASN A 137 -10.47 -6.83 -20.12
C ASN A 137 -9.80 -5.87 -19.12
N THR A 138 -10.56 -4.97 -18.53
CA THR A 138 -10.08 -3.80 -17.81
C THR A 138 -9.48 -4.14 -16.44
N THR A 139 -10.08 -5.09 -15.69
CA THR A 139 -9.57 -5.53 -14.38
C THR A 139 -8.22 -6.23 -14.49
N GLU A 140 -8.09 -7.18 -15.41
CA GLU A 140 -6.84 -7.95 -15.63
C GLU A 140 -5.68 -7.05 -16.04
N GLU A 141 -5.93 -6.03 -16.86
CA GLU A 141 -4.93 -5.04 -17.25
C GLU A 141 -4.42 -4.24 -16.03
N VAL A 142 -5.32 -3.86 -15.10
CA VAL A 142 -4.93 -3.15 -13.87
C VAL A 142 -4.13 -4.03 -12.91
N LEU A 143 -4.49 -5.31 -12.77
CA LEU A 143 -3.77 -6.23 -11.90
C LEU A 143 -2.32 -6.48 -12.35
N ARG A 144 -2.01 -6.25 -13.64
CA ARG A 144 -0.66 -6.35 -14.22
C ARG A 144 0.17 -5.08 -14.09
N LEU A 145 -0.38 -4.00 -13.52
CA LEU A 145 0.35 -2.74 -13.35
C LEU A 145 1.70 -2.92 -12.64
N PRO A 146 1.82 -3.68 -11.53
CA PRO A 146 3.10 -3.86 -10.85
C PRO A 146 4.20 -4.41 -11.77
N GLU A 147 3.88 -5.34 -12.67
CA GLU A 147 4.85 -5.96 -13.58
C GLU A 147 5.24 -5.04 -14.74
N THR A 148 4.46 -4.00 -14.98
CA THR A 148 4.61 -3.10 -16.12
C THR A 148 5.39 -1.84 -15.75
N ILE A 149 5.28 -1.39 -14.49
CA ILE A 149 5.82 -0.10 -14.04
C ILE A 149 6.95 -0.22 -13.02
N ALA A 150 7.18 -1.40 -12.44
CA ALA A 150 8.25 -1.65 -11.48
C ALA A 150 9.53 -2.18 -12.14
#